data_AF-A0A7C3C8P3-F1
#
_entry.id   AF-A0A7C3C8P3-F1
#
_cell.length_a   1.000
_cell.length_b   1.000
_cell.length_c   1.000
_cell.angle_alpha   90.00
_cell.angle_beta   90.00
_cell.angle_gamma   90.00
#
_symmetry.space_group_name_H-M   'P 1'
#
loop_
_entity.id
_entity.type
_entity.pdbx_description
1 polymer ?
#
loop_
_entity_poly.entity_id
_entity_poly.type
_entity_poly.pdbx_seq_one_letter_code
_entity_poly.pdbx_strand_id
1 'polypeptide(L)'
;MWKGIVAIAIAVAAAAAAPAAEEGFIPLFNGTDLAGWAPVGTPEAFTVRDGAIYSTGAGPYPSWLRTVNQYENFVFRFEYMTPGWYEGGVLFHAPLHGPASKLGFKLHLRHDHKKYGVRSPMAIYDVAAPTTIPAKPPGEW
;
A
#
# COMPACT_ATOMS: atom_id res chain seq x y z
N MET A 1 -7.63 42.56 40.72
CA MET A 1 -6.47 42.46 39.81
C MET A 1 -6.04 40.99 39.76
N TRP A 2 -6.49 40.23 38.77
CA TRP A 2 -6.12 38.81 38.58
C TRP A 2 -5.54 38.70 37.17
N LYS A 3 -4.25 38.36 37.06
CA LYS A 3 -3.60 38.05 35.78
C LYS A 3 -3.56 36.53 35.65
N GLY A 4 -4.43 35.97 34.80
CA GLY A 4 -4.37 34.56 34.42
C GLY A 4 -3.23 34.35 33.42
N ILE A 5 -2.35 33.39 33.70
CA ILE A 5 -1.30 32.94 32.79
C ILE A 5 -1.94 31.92 31.84
N VAL A 6 -1.93 32.21 30.55
CA VAL A 6 -2.26 31.23 29.50
C VAL A 6 -0.95 30.57 29.08
N ALA A 7 -0.83 29.27 29.32
CA ALA A 7 0.26 28.46 28.79
C ALA A 7 -0.12 27.99 27.38
N ILE A 8 0.62 28.45 26.37
CA ILE A 8 0.50 27.95 25.00
C ILE A 8 1.38 26.71 24.90
N ALA A 9 0.76 25.54 24.81
CA ALA A 9 1.45 24.31 24.47
C ALA A 9 1.71 24.29 22.96
N ILE A 10 2.98 24.42 22.57
CA ILE A 10 3.40 24.20 21.18
C ILE A 10 3.48 22.69 20.98
N ALA A 11 2.50 22.11 20.29
CA ALA A 11 2.59 20.75 19.80
C ALA A 11 3.56 20.75 18.61
N VAL A 12 4.74 20.16 18.81
CA VAL A 12 5.65 19.87 17.70
C VAL A 12 5.06 18.70 16.92
N ALA A 13 4.46 18.98 15.77
CA ALA A 13 4.11 17.95 14.81
C ALA A 13 5.42 17.33 14.29
N ALA A 14 5.64 16.05 14.57
CA ALA A 14 6.72 15.30 13.95
C ALA A 14 6.44 15.23 12.45
N ALA A 15 7.20 15.99 11.66
CA ALA A 15 7.19 15.84 10.22
C ALA A 15 7.71 14.43 9.90
N ALA A 16 6.88 13.60 9.27
CA ALA A 16 7.31 12.32 8.74
C ALA A 16 8.46 12.60 7.76
N ALA A 17 9.68 12.19 8.12
CA ALA A 17 10.83 12.35 7.26
C ALA A 17 10.60 11.53 5.99
N ALA A 18 10.83 12.14 4.82
CA ALA A 18 10.83 11.42 3.56
C ALA A 18 11.81 10.24 3.65
N PRO A 19 11.47 9.07 3.06
CA PRO A 19 12.32 7.89 3.14
C PRO A 19 13.73 8.21 2.64
N ALA A 20 14.74 7.77 3.40
CA ALA A 20 16.14 7.95 3.01
C ALA A 20 16.42 7.24 1.68
N ALA A 21 17.20 7.87 0.81
CA ALA A 21 17.59 7.26 -0.45
C ALA A 21 18.47 6.02 -0.18
N GLU A 22 17.95 4.84 -0.54
CA GLU A 22 18.72 3.60 -0.57
C GLU A 22 19.44 3.51 -1.93
N GLU A 23 20.73 3.16 -1.92
CA GLU A 23 21.51 3.03 -3.15
C GLU A 23 20.88 2.02 -4.11
N GLY A 24 20.66 2.43 -5.36
CA GLY A 24 20.02 1.60 -6.39
C GLY A 24 18.49 1.56 -6.35
N PHE A 25 17.83 2.22 -5.39
CA PHE A 25 16.38 2.33 -5.31
C PHE A 25 15.91 3.77 -5.49
N ILE A 26 14.77 3.91 -6.17
CA ILE A 26 14.05 5.18 -6.29
C ILE A 26 12.77 5.06 -5.46
N PRO A 27 12.53 5.95 -4.49
CA PRO A 27 11.28 5.94 -3.73
C PRO A 27 10.07 6.14 -4.65
N LEU A 28 9.12 5.20 -4.62
CA LEU A 28 7.83 5.35 -5.32
C LEU A 28 6.82 6.18 -4.52
N PHE A 29 6.98 6.27 -3.21
CA PHE A 29 6.12 7.03 -2.31
C PHE A 29 6.98 7.99 -1.49
N ASN A 30 6.52 9.23 -1.36
CA ASN A 30 7.26 10.31 -0.71
C ASN A 30 7.00 10.40 0.81
N GLY A 31 6.08 9.59 1.35
CA GLY A 31 5.72 9.62 2.77
C GLY A 31 4.61 10.62 3.13
N THR A 32 4.22 11.51 2.22
CA THR A 32 3.36 12.66 2.54
C THR A 32 2.09 12.75 1.72
N ASP A 33 2.11 12.35 0.44
CA ASP A 33 0.97 12.45 -0.46
C ASP A 33 1.04 11.42 -1.60
N LEU A 34 0.05 11.44 -2.50
CA LEU A 34 -0.04 10.52 -3.62
C LEU A 34 0.66 11.03 -4.89
N ALA A 35 1.60 11.98 -4.81
CA ALA A 35 2.38 12.40 -5.96
C ALA A 35 3.11 11.19 -6.57
N GLY A 36 3.06 11.05 -7.90
CA GLY A 36 3.56 9.88 -8.61
C GLY A 36 2.58 8.71 -8.68
N TRP A 37 1.40 8.82 -8.07
CA TRP A 37 0.32 7.84 -8.12
C TRP A 37 -0.94 8.42 -8.79
N ALA A 38 -1.74 7.55 -9.39
CA ALA A 38 -3.01 7.88 -10.00
C ALA A 38 -4.09 6.87 -9.58
N PRO A 39 -5.27 7.30 -9.12
CA PRO A 39 -6.37 6.39 -8.86
C PRO A 39 -6.95 5.87 -10.18
N VAL A 40 -7.40 4.62 -10.15
CA VAL A 40 -8.27 4.03 -11.16
C VAL A 40 -9.56 3.63 -10.46
N GLY A 41 -10.68 4.15 -10.94
CA GLY A 41 -11.97 4.10 -10.24
C GLY A 41 -12.17 5.36 -9.40
N THR A 42 -12.48 5.19 -8.12
CA THR A 42 -12.85 6.28 -7.22
C THR A 42 -11.61 6.88 -6.51
N PRO A 43 -11.37 8.20 -6.57
CA PRO A 43 -10.21 8.84 -5.94
C PRO A 43 -10.12 8.64 -4.41
N GLU A 44 -11.26 8.50 -3.74
CA GLU A 44 -11.38 8.32 -2.30
C GLU A 44 -10.93 6.93 -1.82
N ALA A 45 -10.66 5.99 -2.74
CA ALA A 45 -10.25 4.62 -2.41
C ALA A 45 -8.88 4.56 -1.71
N PHE A 46 -8.04 5.59 -1.87
CA PHE A 46 -6.71 5.67 -1.27
C PHE A 46 -6.46 7.06 -0.70
N THR A 47 -5.79 7.09 0.46
CA THR A 47 -5.33 8.32 1.11
C THR A 47 -3.95 8.09 1.71
N VAL A 48 -3.31 9.15 2.19
CA VAL A 48 -2.10 9.04 3.02
C VAL A 48 -2.48 9.21 4.48
N ARG A 49 -2.04 8.27 5.31
CA ARG A 49 -2.24 8.27 6.76
C ARG A 49 -1.00 7.73 7.44
N ASP A 50 -0.55 8.40 8.49
CA ASP A 50 0.56 7.95 9.36
C ASP A 50 1.83 7.59 8.55
N GLY A 51 2.13 8.36 7.51
CA GLY A 51 3.30 8.15 6.65
C GLY A 51 3.19 6.94 5.72
N ALA A 52 1.98 6.45 5.44
CA ALA A 52 1.73 5.32 4.56
C ALA A 52 0.54 5.55 3.61
N ILE A 53 0.56 4.89 2.45
CA ILE A 53 -0.61 4.79 1.57
C ILE A 53 -1.62 3.85 2.24
N TYR A 54 -2.81 4.37 2.53
CA TYR A 54 -3.90 3.66 3.19
C TYR A 54 -5.06 3.44 2.22
N SER A 55 -5.45 2.19 2.02
CA SER A 55 -6.69 1.85 1.31
C SER A 55 -7.88 2.08 2.23
N THR A 56 -8.83 2.90 1.80
CA THR A 56 -10.03 3.25 2.57
C THR A 56 -11.15 2.20 2.42
N GLY A 57 -11.07 1.37 1.38
CA GLY A 57 -12.15 0.47 0.97
C GLY A 57 -13.32 1.16 0.24
N ALA A 58 -13.21 2.46 -0.05
CA ALA A 58 -14.24 3.19 -0.79
C ALA A 58 -14.25 2.85 -2.29
N GLY A 59 -15.43 3.02 -2.92
CA GLY A 59 -15.61 2.91 -4.37
C GLY A 59 -16.06 1.52 -4.85
N PRO A 60 -16.52 1.42 -6.11
CA PRO A 60 -16.90 0.15 -6.71
C PRO A 60 -15.66 -0.70 -7.01
N TYR A 61 -15.85 -2.02 -7.10
CA TYR A 61 -14.82 -2.90 -7.62
C TYR A 61 -14.72 -2.79 -9.16
N PRO A 62 -13.52 -2.64 -9.75
CA PRO A 62 -12.23 -2.42 -9.09
C PRO A 62 -11.95 -0.93 -8.84
N SER A 63 -11.47 -0.61 -7.63
CA SER A 63 -10.80 0.66 -7.32
C SER A 63 -9.38 0.36 -6.85
N TRP A 64 -8.37 0.93 -7.51
CA TRP A 64 -6.96 0.64 -7.25
C TRP A 64 -6.09 1.88 -7.50
N LEU A 65 -4.88 1.87 -6.96
CA LEU A 65 -3.90 2.94 -7.11
C LEU A 65 -2.75 2.43 -7.99
N ARG A 66 -2.38 3.19 -9.02
CA ARG A 66 -1.27 2.85 -9.92
C ARG A 66 -0.20 3.91 -9.90
N THR A 67 1.02 3.55 -10.25
CA THR A 67 2.07 4.52 -10.55
C THR A 67 1.71 5.31 -11.82
N VAL A 68 2.10 6.58 -11.87
CA VAL A 68 2.00 7.40 -13.08
C VAL A 68 2.93 6.83 -14.16
N ASN A 69 4.14 6.45 -13.77
CA ASN A 69 5.15 5.83 -14.63
C ASN A 69 4.89 4.33 -14.82
N GLN A 70 5.34 3.80 -15.95
CA GLN A 70 5.33 2.37 -16.26
C GLN A 70 6.75 1.81 -16.12
N TYR A 71 6.83 0.58 -15.64
CA TYR A 71 8.09 -0.13 -15.43
C TYR A 71 8.01 -1.50 -16.08
N GLU A 72 9.08 -1.90 -16.75
CA GLU A 72 9.19 -3.23 -17.37
C GLU A 72 10.02 -4.15 -16.47
N ASN A 73 11.31 -3.85 -16.32
CA ASN A 73 12.22 -4.60 -15.46
C ASN A 73 12.50 -3.79 -14.20
N PHE A 74 12.23 -4.37 -13.03
CA PHE A 74 12.41 -3.69 -11.76
C PHE A 74 12.71 -4.66 -10.61
N VAL A 75 13.34 -4.11 -9.57
CA VAL A 75 13.35 -4.71 -8.23
C VAL A 75 12.43 -3.85 -7.37
N PHE A 76 11.35 -4.44 -6.87
CA PHE A 76 10.36 -3.73 -6.05
C PHE A 76 10.42 -4.22 -4.61
N ARG A 77 10.44 -3.29 -3.67
CA ARG A 77 10.38 -3.55 -2.23
C ARG A 77 9.31 -2.65 -1.63
N PHE A 78 8.59 -3.18 -0.66
CA PHE A 78 7.58 -2.48 0.10
C PHE A 78 7.39 -3.17 1.44
N GLU A 79 6.88 -2.41 2.41
CA GLU A 79 6.32 -2.93 3.65
C GLU A 79 4.81 -2.75 3.61
N TYR A 80 4.07 -3.59 4.32
CA TYR A 80 2.62 -3.46 4.42
C TYR A 80 2.14 -3.90 5.79
N MET A 81 1.10 -3.24 6.27
CA MET A 81 0.40 -3.60 7.50
C MET A 81 -1.09 -3.76 7.19
N THR A 82 -1.76 -4.64 7.91
CA THR A 82 -3.20 -4.87 7.76
C THR A 82 -3.92 -4.76 9.10
N PRO A 83 -5.10 -4.12 9.18
CA PRO A 83 -5.79 -3.90 10.46
C PRO A 83 -6.65 -5.09 10.92
N GLY A 84 -6.70 -6.19 10.16
CA GLY A 84 -7.57 -7.33 10.45
C GLY A 84 -7.92 -8.12 9.20
N TRP A 85 -9.21 -8.30 8.90
CA TRP A 85 -9.65 -8.91 7.65
C TRP A 85 -9.28 -8.02 6.46
N TYR A 86 -8.62 -8.59 5.46
CA TYR A 86 -8.28 -7.92 4.21
C TYR A 86 -8.25 -8.92 3.06
N GLU A 87 -8.52 -8.40 1.87
CA GLU A 87 -8.44 -9.12 0.61
C GLU A 87 -8.07 -8.13 -0.49
N GLY A 88 -6.85 -8.24 -1.00
CA GLY A 88 -6.27 -7.26 -1.91
C GLY A 88 -5.01 -7.80 -2.57
N GLY A 89 -4.15 -6.90 -3.04
CA GLY A 89 -2.87 -7.29 -3.61
C GLY A 89 -2.12 -6.14 -4.24
N VAL A 90 -0.84 -6.39 -4.51
CA VAL A 90 -0.02 -5.54 -5.38
C VAL A 90 -0.12 -6.09 -6.79
N LEU A 91 -0.37 -5.21 -7.77
CA LEU A 91 -0.49 -5.60 -9.17
C LEU A 91 0.80 -5.24 -9.92
N PHE A 92 1.30 -6.15 -10.73
CA PHE A 92 2.46 -5.94 -11.61
C PHE A 92 2.04 -6.11 -13.06
N HIS A 93 2.67 -5.36 -13.97
CA HIS A 93 2.33 -5.37 -15.40
C HIS A 93 0.81 -5.25 -15.65
N ALA A 94 0.14 -4.46 -14.80
CA ALA A 94 -1.30 -4.29 -14.84
C ALA A 94 -1.70 -3.36 -15.98
N PRO A 95 -2.47 -3.82 -16.98
CA PRO A 95 -2.95 -2.93 -18.02
C PRO A 95 -3.94 -1.92 -17.46
N LEU A 96 -4.05 -0.76 -18.12
CA LEU A 96 -5.02 0.27 -17.75
C LEU A 96 -6.47 -0.19 -17.93
N HIS A 97 -6.70 -1.13 -18.86
CA HIS A 97 -8.02 -1.64 -19.20
C HIS A 97 -8.09 -3.15 -19.02
N GLY A 98 -9.29 -3.63 -18.67
CA GLY A 98 -9.55 -5.05 -18.42
C GLY A 98 -9.20 -5.49 -16.99
N PRO A 99 -9.35 -6.78 -16.69
CA PRO A 99 -9.11 -7.33 -15.37
C PRO A 99 -7.60 -7.39 -15.07
N ALA A 100 -7.10 -6.38 -14.36
CA ALA A 100 -5.67 -6.23 -14.06
C ALA A 100 -5.04 -7.46 -13.38
N SER A 101 -5.76 -8.14 -12.48
CA SER A 101 -5.29 -9.36 -11.81
C SER A 101 -5.24 -10.60 -12.70
N LYS A 102 -5.83 -10.57 -13.90
CA LYS A 102 -5.84 -11.68 -14.87
C LYS A 102 -4.93 -11.42 -16.07
N LEU A 103 -4.79 -10.16 -16.45
CA LEU A 103 -3.98 -9.74 -17.60
C LEU A 103 -2.55 -9.37 -17.21
N GLY A 104 -2.33 -8.93 -15.97
CA GLY A 104 -1.03 -8.79 -15.36
C GLY A 104 -0.80 -9.87 -14.29
N PHE A 105 0.02 -9.55 -13.30
CA PHE A 105 0.23 -10.38 -12.12
C PHE A 105 -0.31 -9.68 -10.88
N LYS A 106 -0.72 -10.49 -9.89
CA LYS A 106 -1.12 -10.00 -8.58
C LYS A 106 -0.36 -10.77 -7.50
N LEU A 107 0.42 -10.06 -6.69
CA LEU A 107 0.86 -10.58 -5.40
C LEU A 107 -0.34 -10.55 -4.45
N HIS A 108 -0.79 -11.73 -4.04
CA HIS A 108 -2.03 -11.85 -3.28
C HIS A 108 -1.82 -11.48 -1.82
N LEU A 109 -2.39 -10.36 -1.40
CA LEU A 109 -2.42 -9.93 -0.01
C LEU A 109 -3.79 -10.34 0.58
N ARG A 110 -3.82 -11.32 1.49
CA ARG A 110 -5.05 -11.81 2.15
C ARG A 110 -4.83 -12.24 3.60
N HIS A 111 -5.85 -12.09 4.43
CA HIS A 111 -5.84 -12.42 5.87
C HIS A 111 -5.76 -13.91 6.22
N ASP A 112 -6.28 -14.81 5.37
CA ASP A 112 -6.35 -16.23 5.71
C ASP A 112 -5.07 -16.98 5.32
N HIS A 113 -4.30 -17.36 6.32
CA HIS A 113 -3.02 -18.05 6.22
C HIS A 113 -3.13 -19.59 6.31
N LYS A 114 -4.35 -20.14 6.46
CA LYS A 114 -4.54 -21.57 6.77
C LYS A 114 -4.49 -22.49 5.56
N LYS A 115 -4.51 -21.95 4.34
CA LYS A 115 -4.48 -22.72 3.09
C LYS A 115 -3.35 -22.26 2.20
N TYR A 116 -2.40 -23.16 1.92
CA TYR A 116 -1.33 -22.94 0.94
C TYR A 116 -1.82 -23.35 -0.44
N GLY A 117 -1.53 -22.52 -1.45
CA GLY A 117 -1.94 -22.75 -2.83
C GLY A 117 -1.84 -21.48 -3.68
N VAL A 118 -2.29 -21.56 -4.93
CA VAL A 118 -2.20 -20.45 -5.90
C VAL A 118 -3.10 -19.24 -5.56
N ARG A 119 -3.91 -19.33 -4.50
CA ARG A 119 -4.73 -18.23 -3.97
C ARG A 119 -4.41 -17.89 -2.51
N SER A 120 -3.30 -18.39 -1.98
CA SER A 120 -2.87 -18.13 -0.59
C SER A 120 -2.19 -16.76 -0.46
N PRO A 121 -2.02 -16.19 0.75
CA PRO A 121 -1.26 -14.97 0.91
C PRO A 121 0.14 -15.14 0.34
N MET A 122 0.67 -14.11 -0.32
CA MET A 122 1.96 -14.11 -1.02
C MET A 122 2.04 -15.00 -2.28
N ALA A 123 0.94 -15.62 -2.70
CA ALA A 123 0.88 -16.25 -4.01
C ALA A 123 1.01 -15.23 -5.15
N ILE A 124 1.56 -15.67 -6.27
CA ILE A 124 1.20 -15.05 -7.56
C ILE A 124 -0.17 -15.59 -7.90
N TYR A 125 -1.20 -14.75 -7.77
CA TYR A 125 -2.60 -15.15 -7.80
C TYR A 125 -2.95 -15.98 -9.03
N ASP A 126 -3.53 -17.17 -8.82
CA ASP A 126 -3.89 -18.16 -9.85
C ASP A 126 -2.72 -18.71 -10.69
N VAL A 127 -1.46 -18.38 -10.35
CA VAL A 127 -0.27 -18.80 -11.09
C VAL A 127 0.63 -19.70 -10.26
N ALA A 128 1.06 -19.24 -9.08
CA ALA A 128 2.07 -19.94 -8.28
C ALA A 128 1.81 -19.77 -6.78
N ALA A 129 1.89 -20.87 -6.05
CA ALA A 129 1.87 -20.85 -4.59
C ALA A 129 3.19 -20.26 -4.04
N PRO A 130 3.14 -19.55 -2.91
CA PRO A 130 4.34 -19.09 -2.23
C PRO A 130 5.11 -20.27 -1.64
N THR A 131 6.44 -20.14 -1.58
CA THR A 131 7.28 -21.06 -0.80
C THR A 131 7.20 -20.80 0.71
N THR A 132 6.92 -19.55 1.08
CA THR A 132 6.77 -19.09 2.47
C THR A 132 5.75 -17.96 2.56
N ILE A 133 5.04 -17.85 3.69
CA ILE A 133 4.14 -16.72 3.98
C ILE A 133 4.76 -15.87 5.09
N PRO A 134 5.59 -14.86 4.76
CA PRO A 134 6.20 -13.95 5.73
C PRO A 134 5.24 -12.86 6.27
N ALA A 135 3.92 -13.05 6.16
CA ALA A 135 2.93 -12.07 6.60
C ALA A 135 2.88 -12.00 8.13
N LYS A 136 3.10 -10.80 8.68
CA LYS A 136 2.99 -10.55 10.12
C LYS A 136 1.53 -10.46 10.58
N PRO A 137 1.26 -10.60 11.90
CA PRO A 137 -0.06 -10.39 12.46
C PRO A 137 -0.65 -9.02 12.15
N PRO A 138 -1.99 -8.85 12.23
CA PRO A 138 -2.61 -7.54 12.09
C PRO A 138 -2.02 -6.49 13.03
N GLY A 139 -1.78 -5.29 12.50
CA GLY A 139 -1.16 -4.17 13.22
C GLY A 139 0.37 -4.13 13.19
N GLU A 140 1.03 -5.15 12.62
CA GLU A 140 2.48 -5.18 12.43
C GLU A 140 2.86 -4.91 10.97
N TRP A 141 3.98 -4.20 10.76
CA TRP A 141 4.63 -3.93 9.48
C TRP A 141 5.64 -5.02 9.13
#